data_AF-A0A534JM03-F1
#
_entry.id   AF-A0A534JM03-F1
#
_cell.length_a   1.000
_cell.length_b   1.000
_cell.length_c   1.000
_cell.angle_alpha   90.00
_cell.angle_beta   90.00
_cell.angle_gamma   90.00
#
_symmetry.space_group_name_H-M   'P 1'
#
loop_
_entity.id
_entity.type
_entity.pdbx_description
1 polymer ?
#
loop_
_entity_poly.entity_id
_entity_poly.type
_entity_poly.pdbx_seq_one_letter_code
_entity_poly.pdbx_strand_id
1 'polypeptide(L)'
;MSQPYNPSAPVQAAASPPMPQNFKCNSCGGPMKPSAGLALVVCEYCGAVTTMGAGGAAEVFQKHFMLNNKLTNETAMESGGKWLNKGIFRRKVAERSELGAVTLRYVPYWVVPTSVVADFQGTKNAGAGGGAGMMMHGDGKQKAAGAALFALTMAAAAAGGQNRNVQVNQPQVVRVRDRIQLQRNIPVVAVRGYAQYQPEDGFTFELSNKMNFDKRQTGGVDVQSGDISEAEAKAQAAALAHKFAEREAKKRVDNLESIQVYPTTYDGELLHAPVWFMEYAHKGKQMFILIDGGSGQVMNGERPAFALW
;
A
#
# COMPACT_ATOMS: atom_id res chain seq x y z
N MET A 1 61.35 -20.12 4.23
CA MET A 1 60.99 -21.25 3.36
C MET A 1 59.48 -21.40 3.41
N SER A 2 58.78 -20.86 2.41
CA SER A 2 57.31 -20.93 2.27
C SER A 2 56.90 -22.28 1.69
N GLN A 3 55.95 -22.95 2.35
CA GLN A 3 55.32 -24.18 1.84
C GLN A 3 54.54 -23.89 0.55
N PRO A 4 54.63 -24.74 -0.49
CA PRO A 4 53.85 -24.58 -1.71
C PRO A 4 52.36 -24.90 -1.46
N TYR A 5 51.48 -24.06 -2.00
CA TYR A 5 50.02 -24.26 -1.98
C TYR A 5 49.66 -25.55 -2.74
N ASN A 6 49.04 -26.49 -2.03
CA ASN A 6 48.54 -27.75 -2.59
C ASN A 6 47.01 -27.65 -2.76
N PRO A 7 46.49 -27.50 -4.00
CA PRO A 7 45.05 -27.40 -4.27
C PRO A 7 44.28 -28.72 -4.08
N SER A 8 44.97 -29.81 -3.72
CA SER A 8 44.37 -31.15 -3.57
C SER A 8 44.20 -31.58 -2.10
N ALA A 9 44.42 -30.69 -1.14
CA ALA A 9 44.13 -30.99 0.26
C ALA A 9 42.61 -31.14 0.45
N PRO A 10 42.09 -32.29 0.89
CA PRO A 10 40.67 -32.43 1.17
C PRO A 10 40.31 -31.42 2.26
N VAL A 11 39.35 -30.53 1.95
CA VAL A 11 38.75 -29.64 2.94
C VAL A 11 38.07 -30.56 3.95
N GLN A 12 38.70 -30.76 5.11
CA GLN A 12 38.09 -31.51 6.20
C GLN A 12 36.84 -30.73 6.61
N ALA A 13 35.67 -31.27 6.30
CA ALA A 13 34.41 -30.77 6.80
C ALA A 13 34.49 -30.82 8.33
N ALA A 14 34.68 -29.66 8.96
CA ALA A 14 34.60 -29.55 10.40
C ALA A 14 33.23 -30.10 10.82
N ALA A 15 33.23 -31.07 11.73
CA ALA A 15 31.99 -31.62 12.27
C ALA A 15 31.14 -30.46 12.82
N SER A 16 29.87 -30.40 12.40
CA SER A 16 28.95 -29.38 12.90
C SER A 16 28.89 -29.47 14.42
N PRO A 17 29.02 -28.35 15.16
CA PRO A 17 28.92 -28.37 16.61
C PRO A 17 27.58 -28.98 17.04
N PRO A 18 27.55 -29.73 18.16
CA PRO A 18 26.33 -30.37 18.62
C PRO A 18 25.26 -29.32 18.91
N MET A 19 24.14 -29.41 18.19
CA MET A 19 23.04 -28.45 18.37
C MET A 19 22.22 -28.76 19.63
N PRO A 20 21.89 -27.74 20.43
CA PRO A 20 20.96 -27.90 21.54
C PRO A 20 19.57 -28.28 21.00
N GLN A 21 19.03 -29.40 21.50
CA GLN A 21 17.74 -29.95 21.05
C GLN A 21 16.54 -29.03 21.36
N ASN A 22 16.71 -28.08 22.29
CA ASN A 22 15.75 -27.03 22.61
C ASN A 22 16.53 -25.76 22.98
N PHE A 23 16.23 -24.63 22.34
CA PHE A 23 16.70 -23.31 22.78
C PHE A 23 15.62 -22.24 22.59
N LYS A 24 15.68 -21.16 23.37
CA LYS A 24 14.73 -20.05 23.26
C LYS A 24 15.19 -19.10 22.16
N CYS A 25 14.27 -18.61 21.35
CA CYS A 25 14.55 -17.57 20.37
C CYS A 25 15.08 -16.31 21.09
N ASN A 26 16.25 -15.80 20.69
CA ASN A 26 16.79 -14.56 21.25
C ASN A 26 15.95 -13.32 20.92
N SER A 27 15.08 -13.40 19.90
CA SER A 27 14.18 -12.32 19.50
C SER A 27 12.87 -12.34 20.29
N CYS A 28 12.14 -13.46 20.33
CA CYS A 28 10.81 -13.52 20.95
C CYS A 28 10.71 -14.38 22.22
N GLY A 29 11.77 -15.09 22.61
CA GLY A 29 11.75 -16.04 23.74
C GLY A 29 11.00 -17.36 23.48
N GLY A 30 10.45 -17.55 22.28
CA GLY A 30 9.70 -18.74 21.89
C GLY A 30 10.57 -20.01 21.89
N PRO A 31 10.01 -21.18 22.28
CA PRO A 31 10.76 -22.43 22.34
C PRO A 31 11.03 -22.97 20.93
N MET A 32 12.29 -23.11 20.53
CA MET A 32 12.67 -23.60 19.19
C MET A 32 13.38 -24.95 19.26
N LYS A 33 13.08 -25.80 18.28
CA LYS A 33 13.73 -27.09 18.05
C LYS A 33 14.47 -27.07 16.71
N PRO A 34 15.76 -26.73 16.67
CA PRO A 34 16.52 -26.79 15.42
C PRO A 34 16.72 -28.24 14.99
N SER A 35 16.53 -28.55 13.71
CA SER A 35 16.89 -29.84 13.13
C SER A 35 18.40 -29.94 12.90
N ALA A 36 19.03 -31.04 13.37
CA ALA A 36 20.44 -31.35 13.17
C ALA A 36 20.92 -31.06 11.73
N GLY A 37 21.98 -30.25 11.55
CA GLY A 37 22.62 -29.99 10.26
C GLY A 37 22.26 -28.68 9.52
N LEU A 38 21.36 -27.83 10.04
CA LEU A 38 21.05 -26.54 9.41
C LEU A 38 21.92 -25.39 9.95
N ALA A 39 22.67 -24.74 9.06
CA ALA A 39 23.45 -23.52 9.36
C ALA A 39 22.57 -22.29 9.63
N LEU A 40 21.26 -22.38 9.33
CA LEU A 40 20.28 -21.31 9.38
C LEU A 40 19.00 -21.83 10.04
N VAL A 41 18.62 -21.26 11.19
CA VAL A 41 17.43 -21.63 11.96
C VAL A 41 16.44 -20.47 11.94
N VAL A 42 15.28 -20.68 11.30
CA VAL A 42 14.20 -19.69 11.27
C VAL A 42 13.25 -19.98 12.44
N CYS A 43 12.95 -18.95 13.24
CA CYS A 43 11.96 -19.06 14.29
C CYS A 43 10.56 -19.20 13.69
N GLU A 44 9.85 -20.29 13.99
CA GLU A 44 8.46 -20.49 13.53
C GLU A 44 7.49 -19.47 14.15
N TYR A 45 7.86 -18.80 15.25
CA TYR A 45 7.01 -17.87 15.96
C TYR A 45 7.16 -16.41 15.49
N CYS A 46 8.39 -15.96 15.25
CA CYS A 46 8.66 -14.58 14.84
C CYS A 46 9.49 -14.46 13.55
N GLY A 47 9.82 -15.55 12.88
CA GLY A 47 10.60 -15.49 11.63
C GLY A 47 12.05 -15.03 11.81
N ALA A 48 12.53 -14.80 13.04
CA ALA A 48 13.91 -14.45 13.29
C ALA A 48 14.84 -15.56 12.76
N VAL A 49 15.75 -15.18 11.86
CA VAL A 49 16.69 -16.11 11.22
C VAL A 49 18.00 -16.07 11.98
N THR A 50 18.30 -17.15 12.71
CA THR A 50 19.57 -17.30 13.42
C THR A 50 20.54 -18.08 12.53
N THR A 51 21.60 -17.45 12.02
CA THR A 51 22.72 -18.21 11.43
C THR A 51 23.75 -18.54 12.50
N MET A 52 24.04 -19.83 12.70
CA MET A 52 25.07 -20.26 13.64
C MET A 52 26.41 -20.37 12.91
N GLY A 53 27.20 -19.29 12.93
CA GLY A 53 28.59 -19.34 12.46
C GLY A 53 29.45 -20.23 13.36
N ALA A 54 30.55 -20.78 12.82
CA ALA A 54 31.49 -21.69 13.51
C ALA A 54 32.19 -21.12 14.77
N GLY A 55 31.77 -19.95 15.26
CA GLY A 55 32.23 -19.30 16.50
C GLY A 55 31.11 -18.94 17.49
N GLY A 56 29.88 -19.45 17.33
CA GLY A 56 28.80 -19.24 18.30
C GLY A 56 28.16 -17.84 18.29
N ALA A 57 28.55 -16.95 17.38
CA ALA A 57 27.86 -15.69 17.15
C ALA A 57 26.68 -15.93 16.19
N ALA A 58 25.47 -15.89 16.75
CA ALA A 58 24.21 -15.85 16.01
C ALA A 58 24.07 -14.47 15.33
N GLU A 59 24.40 -14.37 14.04
CA GLU A 59 23.99 -13.19 13.26
C GLU A 59 22.52 -13.33 12.91
N VAL A 60 21.66 -12.61 13.65
CA VAL A 60 20.23 -12.60 13.40
C VAL A 60 19.92 -11.47 12.43
N PHE A 61 19.59 -11.79 11.18
CA PHE A 61 19.07 -10.79 10.24
C PHE A 61 17.64 -10.43 10.65
N GLN A 62 17.52 -9.48 11.58
CA GLN A 62 16.24 -8.96 12.11
C GLN A 62 15.57 -8.04 11.07
N LYS A 63 14.94 -8.62 10.04
CA LYS A 63 13.99 -7.88 9.18
C LYS A 63 12.55 -8.01 9.69
N HIS A 64 12.37 -8.12 11.00
CA HIS A 64 11.05 -8.27 11.64
C HIS A 64 10.78 -7.14 12.61
N PHE A 65 9.85 -6.27 12.23
CA PHE A 65 9.51 -5.04 12.92
C PHE A 65 8.04 -5.01 13.32
N MET A 66 7.69 -4.06 14.18
CA MET A 66 6.31 -3.70 14.48
C MET A 66 6.15 -2.19 14.57
N LEU A 67 4.91 -1.73 14.44
CA LEU A 67 4.52 -0.35 14.77
C LEU A 67 3.77 -0.31 16.10
N ASN A 68 3.86 0.81 16.81
CA ASN A 68 3.04 1.03 17.99
C ASN A 68 1.65 1.53 17.60
N ASN A 69 0.63 0.99 18.27
CA ASN A 69 -0.70 1.55 18.20
C ASN A 69 -0.73 2.89 18.94
N LYS A 70 -1.21 3.93 18.27
CA LYS A 70 -1.42 5.28 18.82
C LYS A 70 -2.91 5.63 18.95
N LEU A 71 -3.80 4.76 18.47
CA LEU A 71 -5.24 5.00 18.48
C LEU A 71 -5.94 4.26 19.63
N THR A 72 -6.99 4.88 20.13
CA THR A 72 -8.02 4.25 20.96
C THR A 72 -9.17 3.76 20.07
N ASN A 73 -10.14 3.04 20.65
CA ASN A 73 -11.33 2.62 19.93
C ASN A 73 -12.10 3.83 19.36
N GLU A 74 -12.28 4.87 20.17
CA GLU A 74 -13.05 6.07 19.82
C GLU A 74 -12.39 6.84 18.66
N THR A 75 -11.06 6.97 18.69
CA THR A 75 -10.31 7.67 17.63
C THR A 75 -10.23 6.86 16.34
N ALA A 76 -10.21 5.52 16.44
CA ALA A 76 -10.36 4.64 15.28
C ALA A 76 -11.76 4.80 14.65
N MET A 77 -12.83 4.78 15.45
CA MET A 77 -14.20 5.01 14.99
C MET A 77 -14.35 6.38 14.32
N GLU A 78 -13.78 7.43 14.91
CA GLU A 78 -13.81 8.78 14.33
C GLU A 78 -13.09 8.82 12.98
N SER A 79 -11.92 8.20 12.86
CA SER A 79 -11.15 8.13 11.62
C SER A 79 -11.91 7.39 10.52
N GLY A 80 -12.53 6.27 10.86
CA GLY A 80 -13.38 5.51 9.95
C GLY A 80 -14.64 6.28 9.52
N GLY A 81 -15.31 6.95 10.46
CA GLY A 81 -16.48 7.79 10.20
C GLY A 81 -16.17 8.98 9.28
N LYS A 82 -15.04 9.67 9.51
CA LYS A 82 -14.55 10.74 8.63
C LYS A 82 -14.32 10.23 7.20
N TRP A 83 -13.74 9.03 7.06
CA TRP A 83 -13.49 8.43 5.77
C TRP A 83 -14.77 7.96 5.05
N LEU A 84 -15.76 7.45 5.78
CA LEU A 84 -17.08 7.11 5.25
C LEU A 84 -17.78 8.32 4.65
N ASN A 85 -17.71 9.44 5.35
CA ASN A 85 -18.35 10.69 4.97
C ASN A 85 -17.56 11.51 3.93
N LYS A 86 -16.42 10.99 3.45
CA LYS A 86 -15.60 11.64 2.44
C LYS A 86 -16.21 11.46 1.04
N GLY A 87 -16.56 12.58 0.41
CA GLY A 87 -17.00 12.64 -0.99
C GLY A 87 -18.36 13.33 -1.15
N ILE A 88 -18.60 13.91 -2.33
CA ILE A 88 -19.80 14.73 -2.60
C ILE A 88 -21.11 13.90 -2.50
N PHE A 89 -21.05 12.62 -2.87
CA PHE A 89 -22.22 11.71 -2.89
C PHE A 89 -22.34 10.80 -1.65
N ARG A 90 -21.59 11.09 -0.58
CA ARG A 90 -21.49 10.24 0.61
C ARG A 90 -21.60 11.09 1.88
N ARG A 91 -22.76 11.73 2.05
CA ARG A 91 -23.03 12.59 3.22
C ARG A 91 -23.77 11.79 4.28
N LYS A 92 -23.29 11.89 5.53
CA LYS A 92 -23.89 11.25 6.71
C LYS A 92 -24.03 9.72 6.61
N VAL A 93 -23.10 9.06 5.93
CA VAL A 93 -23.10 7.60 5.77
C VAL A 93 -22.80 6.93 7.12
N ALA A 94 -21.82 7.45 7.86
CA ALA A 94 -21.44 6.89 9.15
C ALA A 94 -22.61 6.94 10.14
N GLU A 95 -23.34 8.05 10.19
CA GLU A 95 -24.48 8.28 11.08
C GLU A 95 -25.71 7.44 10.72
N ARG A 96 -25.77 6.93 9.49
CA ARG A 96 -26.86 6.08 8.98
C ARG A 96 -26.48 4.61 8.89
N SER A 97 -25.32 4.27 9.41
CA SER A 97 -24.81 2.90 9.43
C SER A 97 -24.87 2.37 10.85
N GLU A 98 -25.16 1.09 10.97
CA GLU A 98 -25.09 0.38 12.24
C GLU A 98 -23.63 -0.02 12.45
N LEU A 99 -23.00 0.57 13.47
CA LEU A 99 -21.61 0.25 13.81
C LEU A 99 -21.57 -1.13 14.48
N GLY A 100 -20.72 -2.00 13.96
CA GLY A 100 -20.48 -3.34 14.48
C GLY A 100 -19.25 -3.39 15.37
N ALA A 101 -18.53 -4.50 15.32
CA ALA A 101 -17.33 -4.71 16.11
C ALA A 101 -16.17 -3.81 15.65
N VAL A 102 -15.46 -3.24 16.61
CA VAL A 102 -14.21 -2.49 16.40
C VAL A 102 -13.10 -3.22 17.15
N THR A 103 -12.24 -3.93 16.42
CA THR A 103 -11.22 -4.81 17.00
C THR A 103 -9.83 -4.45 16.53
N LEU A 104 -8.87 -4.36 17.45
CA LEU A 104 -7.46 -4.16 17.15
C LEU A 104 -6.79 -5.53 16.98
N ARG A 105 -6.00 -5.69 15.91
CA ARG A 105 -5.15 -6.87 15.69
C ARG A 105 -3.80 -6.44 15.14
N TYR A 106 -2.73 -7.11 15.54
CA TYR A 106 -1.43 -6.95 14.91
C TYR A 106 -1.33 -7.86 13.69
N VAL A 107 -1.34 -7.27 12.50
CA VAL A 107 -1.35 -8.00 11.23
C VAL A 107 0.03 -7.92 10.58
N PRO A 108 0.62 -9.04 10.14
CA PRO A 108 1.89 -9.04 9.44
C PRO A 108 1.73 -8.59 7.99
N TYR A 109 2.61 -7.69 7.56
CA TYR A 109 2.75 -7.22 6.19
C TYR A 109 4.20 -7.36 5.75
N TRP A 110 4.41 -7.87 4.54
CA TRP A 110 5.67 -7.65 3.84
C TRP A 110 5.69 -6.24 3.28
N VAL A 111 6.63 -5.43 3.72
CA VAL A 111 6.90 -4.11 3.15
C VAL A 111 7.97 -4.29 2.09
N VAL A 112 7.56 -4.34 0.82
CA VAL A 112 8.45 -4.65 -0.31
C VAL A 112 8.84 -3.36 -1.03
N PRO A 113 10.10 -2.89 -0.93
CA PRO A 113 10.58 -1.78 -1.74
C PRO A 113 10.48 -2.17 -3.22
N THR A 114 9.80 -1.33 -4.00
CA THR A 114 9.54 -1.60 -5.42
C THR A 114 9.81 -0.35 -6.25
N SER A 115 10.67 -0.48 -7.26
CA SER A 115 10.84 0.51 -8.32
C SER A 115 9.90 0.19 -9.46
N VAL A 116 9.21 1.18 -10.00
CA VAL A 116 8.24 1.03 -11.07
C VAL A 116 8.62 1.99 -12.19
N VAL A 117 9.01 1.41 -13.32
CA VAL A 117 9.15 2.13 -14.58
C VAL A 117 7.99 1.72 -15.48
N ALA A 118 7.27 2.67 -16.04
CA ALA A 118 6.23 2.38 -17.01
C ALA A 118 6.25 3.37 -18.17
N ASP A 119 6.18 2.85 -19.39
CA ASP A 119 6.00 3.65 -20.60
C ASP A 119 4.54 3.52 -21.03
N PHE A 120 3.87 4.66 -21.27
CA PHE A 120 2.47 4.65 -21.65
C PHE A 120 2.17 5.63 -22.78
N GLN A 121 1.10 5.35 -23.50
CA GLN A 121 0.54 6.25 -24.51
C GLN A 121 -0.97 6.33 -24.37
N GLY A 122 -1.50 7.49 -24.71
CA GLY A 122 -2.93 7.74 -24.67
C GLY A 122 -3.28 9.09 -25.25
N THR A 123 -4.52 9.49 -25.04
CA THR A 123 -5.02 10.75 -25.57
C THR A 123 -5.63 11.62 -24.48
N LYS A 124 -5.47 12.94 -24.64
CA LYS A 124 -6.23 13.96 -23.93
C LYS A 124 -7.18 14.66 -24.90
N ASN A 125 -8.40 14.90 -24.46
CA ASN A 125 -9.33 15.73 -25.20
C ASN A 125 -8.96 17.21 -24.97
N ALA A 126 -8.27 17.84 -25.92
CA ALA A 126 -8.15 19.29 -25.93
C ALA A 126 -9.45 19.89 -26.51
N GLY A 127 -10.48 20.01 -25.68
CA GLY A 127 -11.77 20.58 -26.05
C GLY A 127 -12.44 21.31 -24.89
N ALA A 128 -12.64 22.63 -25.06
CA ALA A 128 -13.38 23.59 -24.22
C ALA A 128 -13.02 23.75 -22.72
N GLY A 129 -12.01 23.03 -22.20
CA GLY A 129 -11.51 23.18 -20.83
C GLY A 129 -10.06 23.68 -20.70
N GLY A 130 -9.35 23.84 -21.82
CA GLY A 130 -7.94 24.27 -21.83
C GLY A 130 -7.69 25.67 -21.25
N GLY A 131 -8.75 26.48 -21.12
CA GLY A 131 -8.73 27.75 -20.37
C GLY A 131 -9.25 27.65 -18.93
N ALA A 132 -9.89 26.56 -18.53
CA ALA A 132 -10.42 26.40 -17.17
C ALA A 132 -9.34 25.92 -16.17
N GLY A 133 -8.39 25.08 -16.63
CA GLY A 133 -7.26 24.64 -15.80
C GLY A 133 -6.18 25.72 -15.57
N MET A 134 -6.06 26.68 -16.50
CA MET A 134 -5.10 27.80 -16.40
C MET A 134 -5.64 29.00 -15.61
N MET A 135 -6.86 28.94 -15.08
CA MET A 135 -7.53 30.05 -14.37
C MET A 135 -7.62 29.84 -12.84
N MET A 136 -6.87 28.90 -12.27
CA MET A 136 -6.85 28.66 -10.81
C MET A 136 -5.69 29.32 -10.07
N HIS A 137 -4.80 30.03 -10.77
CA HIS A 137 -3.71 30.81 -10.17
C HIS A 137 -3.81 32.32 -10.46
N GLY A 138 -5.02 32.82 -10.78
CA GLY A 138 -5.25 34.24 -11.07
C GLY A 138 -6.23 34.86 -10.09
N ASP A 139 -5.89 36.05 -9.58
CA ASP A 139 -6.73 36.83 -8.68
C ASP A 139 -8.16 37.01 -9.23
N GLY A 140 -9.13 37.07 -8.31
CA GLY A 140 -10.57 36.89 -8.54
C GLY A 140 -11.27 37.72 -9.64
N LYS A 141 -10.57 38.64 -10.30
CA LYS A 141 -11.09 39.42 -11.44
C LYS A 141 -11.12 38.62 -12.76
N GLN A 142 -10.24 37.62 -12.96
CA GLN A 142 -10.20 36.83 -14.20
C GLN A 142 -11.31 35.76 -14.29
N LYS A 143 -11.84 35.32 -13.14
CA LYS A 143 -12.96 34.35 -13.06
C LYS A 143 -14.26 34.91 -13.64
N ALA A 144 -14.51 36.21 -13.49
CA ALA A 144 -15.72 36.86 -13.98
C ALA A 144 -15.77 36.95 -15.51
N ALA A 145 -14.62 37.18 -16.16
CA ALA A 145 -14.54 37.32 -17.61
C ALA A 145 -14.83 36.00 -18.35
N GLY A 146 -14.32 34.87 -17.84
CA GLY A 146 -14.54 33.55 -18.45
C GLY A 146 -15.99 33.07 -18.36
N ALA A 147 -16.64 33.29 -17.22
CA ALA A 147 -18.06 32.94 -17.04
C ALA A 147 -19.00 33.84 -17.85
N ALA A 148 -18.69 35.15 -17.96
CA ALA A 148 -19.46 36.08 -18.76
C ALA A 148 -19.39 35.75 -20.27
N LEU A 149 -18.22 35.36 -20.78
CA LEU A 149 -18.05 35.01 -22.19
C LEU A 149 -18.84 33.74 -22.57
N PHE A 150 -18.90 32.75 -21.67
CA PHE A 150 -19.65 31.51 -21.85
C PHE A 150 -21.18 31.76 -21.77
N ALA A 151 -21.62 32.59 -20.83
CA ALA A 151 -23.03 32.99 -20.73
C ALA A 151 -23.49 33.78 -21.96
N LEU A 152 -22.64 34.68 -22.49
CA LEU A 152 -22.93 35.45 -23.71
C LEU A 152 -23.02 34.57 -24.96
N THR A 153 -22.19 33.53 -25.08
CA THR A 153 -22.27 32.59 -26.22
C THR A 153 -23.52 31.72 -26.17
N MET A 154 -23.93 31.28 -24.97
CA MET A 154 -25.16 30.50 -24.80
C MET A 154 -26.41 31.37 -25.01
N ALA A 155 -26.41 32.62 -24.55
CA ALA A 155 -27.51 33.57 -24.78
C ALA A 155 -27.68 33.93 -26.27
N ALA A 156 -26.56 34.08 -27.01
CA ALA A 156 -26.59 34.31 -28.45
C ALA A 156 -27.13 33.10 -29.25
N ALA A 157 -26.87 31.88 -28.79
CA ALA A 157 -27.40 30.66 -29.39
C ALA A 157 -28.91 30.47 -29.15
N ALA A 158 -29.43 30.91 -28.00
CA ALA A 158 -30.85 30.82 -27.68
C ALA A 158 -31.72 31.91 -28.36
N ALA A 159 -31.12 33.01 -28.81
CA ALA A 159 -31.83 34.17 -29.36
C ALA A 159 -32.11 34.12 -30.88
N GLY A 160 -31.91 32.98 -31.56
CA GLY A 160 -32.36 32.77 -32.95
C GLY A 160 -31.72 33.67 -34.01
N GLY A 161 -30.54 34.26 -33.74
CA GLY A 161 -29.83 35.16 -34.65
C GLY A 161 -29.21 34.45 -35.86
N GLN A 162 -29.42 35.04 -37.04
CA GLN A 162 -29.02 34.56 -38.37
C GLN A 162 -27.57 34.06 -38.49
N ASN A 163 -27.46 32.86 -39.08
CA ASN A 163 -26.42 32.42 -40.02
C ASN A 163 -24.98 32.91 -39.78
N ARG A 164 -24.40 32.59 -38.62
CA ARG A 164 -22.95 32.46 -38.48
C ARG A 164 -22.59 30.99 -38.53
N ASN A 165 -21.70 30.64 -39.44
CA ASN A 165 -21.03 29.34 -39.50
C ASN A 165 -20.26 29.16 -38.19
N VAL A 166 -20.94 28.66 -37.15
CA VAL A 166 -20.32 28.29 -35.88
C VAL A 166 -19.51 27.04 -36.21
N GLN A 167 -18.24 27.25 -36.57
CA GLN A 167 -17.25 26.20 -36.64
C GLN A 167 -17.21 25.57 -35.25
N VAL A 168 -17.92 24.44 -35.10
CA VAL A 168 -17.82 23.59 -33.94
C VAL A 168 -16.37 23.10 -33.95
N ASN A 169 -15.52 23.79 -33.19
CA ASN A 169 -14.11 23.45 -33.11
C ASN A 169 -14.04 22.01 -32.59
N GLN A 170 -13.70 21.07 -33.47
CA GLN A 170 -13.65 19.66 -33.13
C GLN A 170 -12.67 19.51 -31.96
N PRO A 171 -13.03 18.77 -30.89
CA PRO A 171 -12.13 18.55 -29.78
C PRO A 171 -10.83 17.97 -30.32
N GLN A 172 -9.74 18.73 -30.18
CA GLN A 172 -8.44 18.36 -30.68
C GLN A 172 -7.94 17.23 -29.79
N VAL A 173 -7.84 16.01 -30.30
CA VAL A 173 -7.34 14.87 -29.52
C VAL A 173 -5.81 14.95 -29.50
N VAL A 174 -5.24 15.31 -28.36
CA VAL A 174 -3.78 15.40 -28.17
C VAL A 174 -3.25 14.04 -27.74
N ARG A 175 -2.38 13.44 -28.55
CA ARG A 175 -1.67 12.21 -28.19
C ARG A 175 -0.55 12.53 -27.19
N VAL A 176 -0.50 11.76 -26.12
CA VAL A 176 0.50 11.84 -25.07
C VAL A 176 1.27 10.53 -25.07
N ARG A 177 2.60 10.63 -25.10
CA ARG A 177 3.50 9.53 -24.78
C ARG A 177 4.40 10.01 -23.65
N ASP A 178 4.41 9.28 -22.55
CA ASP A 178 5.11 9.70 -21.35
C ASP A 178 5.57 8.47 -20.56
N ARG A 179 6.47 8.71 -19.60
CA ARG A 179 7.06 7.70 -18.73
C ARG A 179 6.77 8.00 -17.27
N ILE A 180 6.46 6.95 -16.52
CA ILE A 180 6.36 6.98 -15.07
C ILE A 180 7.61 6.32 -14.50
N GLN A 181 8.27 7.00 -13.56
CA GLN A 181 9.34 6.45 -12.75
C GLN A 181 9.06 6.79 -11.30
N LEU A 182 8.85 5.78 -10.46
CA LEU A 182 8.59 5.97 -9.04
C LEU A 182 9.15 4.81 -8.24
N GLN A 183 9.52 5.08 -6.99
CA GLN A 183 9.93 4.08 -6.03
C GLN A 183 9.02 4.19 -4.82
N ARG A 184 8.46 3.06 -4.37
CA ARG A 184 7.60 3.00 -3.18
C ARG A 184 7.74 1.68 -2.46
N ASN A 185 7.43 1.72 -1.17
CA ASN A 185 7.30 0.52 -0.35
C ASN A 185 5.88 0.00 -0.46
N ILE A 186 5.69 -1.16 -1.09
CA ILE A 186 4.38 -1.77 -1.30
C ILE A 186 4.11 -2.72 -0.13
N PRO A 187 3.12 -2.45 0.73
CA PRO A 187 2.72 -3.39 1.76
C PRO A 187 1.95 -4.54 1.10
N VAL A 188 2.28 -5.78 1.44
CA VAL A 188 1.58 -7.00 1.04
C VAL A 188 1.17 -7.74 2.29
N VAL A 189 -0.12 -8.00 2.47
CA VAL A 189 -0.62 -8.73 3.64
C VAL A 189 -0.02 -10.14 3.66
N ALA A 190 0.58 -10.51 4.78
CA ALA A 190 1.31 -11.77 4.87
C ALA A 190 0.43 -12.93 5.37
N VAL A 191 -0.90 -12.78 5.31
CA VAL A 191 -1.89 -13.77 5.76
C VAL A 191 -2.76 -14.18 4.57
N ARG A 192 -2.72 -15.46 4.16
CA ARG A 192 -3.36 -15.99 2.94
C ARG A 192 -4.88 -15.80 2.91
N GLY A 193 -5.52 -15.81 4.07
CA GLY A 193 -6.96 -15.52 4.21
C GLY A 193 -7.33 -14.04 4.17
N TYR A 194 -6.36 -13.12 4.18
CA TYR A 194 -6.59 -11.68 4.32
C TYR A 194 -6.47 -10.91 2.99
N ALA A 195 -6.58 -11.60 1.84
CA ALA A 195 -6.47 -10.95 0.53
C ALA A 195 -7.45 -9.76 0.35
N GLN A 196 -8.67 -9.85 0.90
CA GLN A 196 -9.64 -8.75 0.90
C GLN A 196 -9.23 -7.54 1.75
N TYR A 197 -8.30 -7.73 2.69
CA TYR A 197 -7.76 -6.72 3.59
C TYR A 197 -6.44 -6.13 3.10
N GLN A 198 -5.98 -6.52 1.91
CA GLN A 198 -4.81 -5.93 1.26
C GLN A 198 -4.99 -4.40 1.16
N PRO A 199 -4.02 -3.58 1.61
CA PRO A 199 -4.13 -2.13 1.54
C PRO A 199 -4.46 -1.64 0.12
N GLU A 200 -5.29 -0.60 0.04
CA GLU A 200 -5.63 0.05 -1.22
C GLU A 200 -4.38 0.59 -1.91
N ASP A 201 -4.46 0.68 -3.23
CA ASP A 201 -3.34 1.16 -4.03
C ASP A 201 -2.88 2.56 -3.61
N GLY A 202 -1.59 2.68 -3.34
CA GLY A 202 -0.93 3.92 -2.92
C GLY A 202 -0.82 4.09 -1.40
N PHE A 203 -1.42 3.22 -0.60
CA PHE A 203 -1.18 3.20 0.84
C PHE A 203 0.27 2.74 1.15
N THR A 204 0.91 3.42 2.09
CA THR A 204 2.24 3.07 2.61
C THR A 204 2.29 3.31 4.11
N PHE A 205 2.90 2.40 4.86
CA PHE A 205 3.10 2.60 6.30
C PHE A 205 4.11 3.71 6.59
N GLU A 206 3.91 4.40 7.71
CA GLU A 206 4.91 5.32 8.26
C GLU A 206 5.98 4.53 9.02
N LEU A 207 7.09 4.25 8.34
CA LEU A 207 8.15 3.37 8.86
C LEU A 207 9.13 4.07 9.83
N SER A 208 9.02 5.40 9.99
CA SER A 208 9.95 6.22 10.78
C SER A 208 10.05 5.77 12.24
N ASN A 209 8.95 5.23 12.78
CA ASN A 209 8.81 4.83 14.17
C ASN A 209 8.69 3.31 14.34
N LYS A 210 9.16 2.53 13.36
CA LYS A 210 9.18 1.07 13.49
C LYS A 210 10.18 0.65 14.55
N MET A 211 9.84 -0.40 15.27
CA MET A 211 10.69 -1.00 16.29
C MET A 211 10.81 -2.50 16.05
N ASN A 212 11.81 -3.15 16.64
CA ASN A 212 11.93 -4.59 16.57
C ASN A 212 10.66 -5.24 17.13
N PHE A 213 10.19 -6.30 16.48
CA PHE A 213 9.01 -6.99 16.93
C PHE A 213 9.20 -7.55 18.35
N ASP A 214 8.32 -7.16 19.26
CA ASP A 214 8.22 -7.72 20.62
C ASP A 214 6.76 -7.95 20.96
N LYS A 215 6.34 -9.21 21.02
CA LYS A 215 4.96 -9.59 21.35
C LYS A 215 4.49 -9.01 22.69
N ARG A 216 5.38 -8.80 23.66
CA ARG A 216 5.02 -8.23 24.97
C ARG A 216 4.54 -6.78 24.86
N GLN A 217 5.01 -6.06 23.84
CA GLN A 217 4.62 -4.66 23.60
C GLN A 217 3.27 -4.52 22.92
N THR A 218 2.66 -5.62 22.46
CA THR A 218 1.31 -5.60 21.87
C THR A 218 0.19 -5.45 22.92
N GLY A 219 0.52 -5.46 24.21
CA GLY A 219 -0.48 -5.30 25.28
C GLY A 219 -1.47 -6.47 25.38
N GLY A 220 -1.08 -7.66 24.91
CA GLY A 220 -1.95 -8.85 24.91
C GLY A 220 -2.99 -8.87 23.78
N VAL A 221 -2.94 -7.88 22.88
CA VAL A 221 -3.74 -7.85 21.66
C VAL A 221 -3.39 -9.04 20.78
N ASP A 222 -4.39 -9.53 20.06
CA ASP A 222 -4.23 -10.61 19.10
C ASP A 222 -3.16 -10.29 18.03
N VAL A 223 -2.24 -11.23 17.82
CA VAL A 223 -1.11 -11.10 16.88
C VAL A 223 -1.20 -12.21 15.85
N GLN A 224 -1.40 -11.81 14.61
CA GLN A 224 -1.56 -12.74 13.50
C GLN A 224 -0.21 -13.29 13.03
N SER A 225 -0.21 -14.56 12.63
CA SER A 225 0.95 -15.23 12.04
C SER A 225 0.94 -15.06 10.53
N GLY A 226 2.11 -14.80 9.94
CA GLY A 226 2.25 -14.73 8.49
C GLY A 226 2.51 -16.11 7.88
N ASP A 227 1.83 -16.43 6.79
CA ASP A 227 1.93 -17.68 6.01
C ASP A 227 2.23 -17.44 4.51
N ILE A 228 2.53 -16.20 4.15
CA ILE A 228 3.03 -15.79 2.84
C ILE A 228 4.55 -15.58 2.92
N SER A 229 5.30 -16.24 2.04
CA SER A 229 6.75 -16.07 1.94
C SER A 229 7.15 -14.72 1.33
N GLU A 230 8.40 -14.29 1.53
CA GLU A 230 8.93 -13.07 0.90
C GLU A 230 8.88 -13.15 -0.64
N ALA A 231 9.15 -14.33 -1.20
CA ALA A 231 9.10 -14.54 -2.66
C ALA A 231 7.67 -14.38 -3.21
N GLU A 232 6.67 -14.96 -2.53
CA GLU A 232 5.26 -14.74 -2.87
C GLU A 232 4.86 -13.27 -2.71
N ALA A 233 5.32 -12.61 -1.65
CA ALA A 233 5.04 -11.19 -1.42
C ALA A 233 5.67 -10.28 -2.48
N LYS A 234 6.90 -10.56 -2.91
CA LYS A 234 7.55 -9.86 -4.05
C LYS A 234 6.73 -10.03 -5.34
N ALA A 235 6.24 -11.24 -5.63
CA ALA A 235 5.38 -11.46 -6.80
C ALA A 235 4.06 -10.67 -6.72
N GLN A 236 3.43 -10.62 -5.54
CA GLN A 236 2.22 -9.82 -5.31
C GLN A 236 2.50 -8.31 -5.41
N ALA A 237 3.62 -7.83 -4.86
CA ALA A 237 4.03 -6.43 -4.95
C ALA A 237 4.25 -6.01 -6.41
N ALA A 238 4.87 -6.86 -7.22
CA ALA A 238 5.02 -6.64 -8.66
C ALA A 238 3.64 -6.55 -9.35
N ALA A 239 2.69 -7.44 -9.03
CA ALA A 239 1.32 -7.38 -9.57
C ALA A 239 0.58 -6.08 -9.17
N LEU A 240 0.74 -5.63 -7.92
CA LEU A 240 0.17 -4.36 -7.44
C LEU A 240 0.82 -3.15 -8.13
N ALA A 241 2.12 -3.21 -8.43
CA ALA A 241 2.82 -2.15 -9.15
C ALA A 241 2.22 -1.86 -10.54
N HIS A 242 1.69 -2.88 -11.23
CA HIS A 242 0.95 -2.69 -12.48
C HIS A 242 -0.29 -1.80 -12.28
N LYS A 243 -1.13 -2.11 -11.28
CA LYS A 243 -2.32 -1.32 -10.96
C LYS A 243 -1.97 0.13 -10.63
N PHE A 244 -0.86 0.32 -9.92
CA PHE A 244 -0.37 1.63 -9.54
C PHE A 244 0.07 2.47 -10.75
N ALA A 245 0.84 1.87 -11.65
CA ALA A 245 1.29 2.52 -12.87
C ALA A 245 0.10 2.89 -13.77
N GLU A 246 -0.87 1.98 -13.93
CA GLU A 246 -2.10 2.24 -14.67
C GLU A 246 -2.89 3.41 -14.10
N ARG A 247 -3.08 3.45 -12.77
CA ARG A 247 -3.79 4.54 -12.10
C ARG A 247 -3.08 5.87 -12.30
N GLU A 248 -1.76 5.88 -12.18
CA GLU A 248 -0.96 7.10 -12.37
C GLU A 248 -1.00 7.57 -13.84
N ALA A 249 -0.97 6.65 -14.80
CA ALA A 249 -1.13 6.95 -16.22
C ALA A 249 -2.52 7.55 -16.50
N LYS A 250 -3.60 6.97 -15.93
CA LYS A 250 -4.98 7.47 -16.07
C LYS A 250 -5.22 8.86 -15.48
N LYS A 251 -4.35 9.36 -14.60
CA LYS A 251 -4.38 10.78 -14.17
C LYS A 251 -3.80 11.71 -15.24
N ARG A 252 -2.94 11.18 -16.11
CA ARG A 252 -2.20 11.93 -17.13
C ARG A 252 -2.81 11.81 -18.52
N VAL A 253 -3.79 10.96 -18.77
CA VAL A 253 -4.53 10.85 -20.04
C VAL A 253 -6.00 10.56 -19.79
N ASP A 254 -6.88 11.04 -20.66
CA ASP A 254 -8.32 10.76 -20.58
C ASP A 254 -8.64 9.36 -21.07
N ASN A 255 -7.93 8.91 -22.12
CA ASN A 255 -8.01 7.56 -22.66
C ASN A 255 -6.61 6.95 -22.69
N LEU A 256 -6.40 5.88 -21.91
CA LEU A 256 -5.16 5.12 -21.89
C LEU A 256 -5.20 4.06 -23.00
N GLU A 257 -4.40 4.23 -24.04
CA GLU A 257 -4.38 3.30 -25.19
C GLU A 257 -3.46 2.10 -24.93
N SER A 258 -2.28 2.33 -24.36
CA SER A 258 -1.39 1.25 -23.93
C SER A 258 -0.49 1.66 -22.78
N ILE A 259 -0.07 0.69 -21.99
CA ILE A 259 0.92 0.84 -20.93
C ILE A 259 1.77 -0.42 -20.84
N GLN A 260 3.08 -0.25 -20.73
CA GLN A 260 4.01 -1.33 -20.44
C GLN A 260 4.72 -0.99 -19.13
N VAL A 261 4.64 -1.90 -18.15
CA VAL A 261 5.17 -1.69 -16.80
C VAL A 261 6.30 -2.69 -16.54
N TYR A 262 7.38 -2.19 -15.96
CA TYR A 262 8.58 -2.93 -15.59
C TYR A 262 8.83 -2.74 -14.09
N PRO A 263 8.22 -3.57 -13.22
CA PRO A 263 8.45 -3.50 -11.80
C PRO A 263 9.75 -4.23 -11.42
N THR A 264 10.52 -3.62 -10.52
CA THR A 264 11.69 -4.24 -9.87
C THR A 264 11.46 -4.24 -8.37
N THR A 265 11.31 -5.43 -7.79
CA THR A 265 11.12 -5.62 -6.34
C THR A 265 12.44 -5.96 -5.65
N TYR A 266 12.68 -5.37 -4.49
CA TYR A 266 13.86 -5.63 -3.67
C TYR A 266 13.46 -6.40 -2.41
N ASP A 267 14.45 -6.76 -1.59
CA ASP A 267 14.22 -7.47 -0.34
C ASP A 267 13.25 -6.71 0.57
N GLY A 268 12.23 -7.43 1.02
CA GLY A 268 11.21 -6.91 1.90
C GLY A 268 11.59 -7.03 3.37
N GLU A 269 10.87 -6.30 4.21
CA GLU A 269 10.87 -6.49 5.65
C GLU A 269 9.49 -6.89 6.14
N LEU A 270 9.43 -7.75 7.15
CA LEU A 270 8.19 -8.16 7.77
C LEU A 270 7.81 -7.14 8.86
N LEU A 271 6.63 -6.57 8.76
CA LEU A 271 6.11 -5.55 9.65
C LEU A 271 4.77 -6.00 10.26
N HIS A 272 4.72 -6.16 11.57
CA HIS A 272 3.45 -6.27 12.29
C HIS A 272 2.87 -4.88 12.55
N ALA A 273 1.88 -4.50 11.76
CA ALA A 273 1.18 -3.24 11.94
C ALA A 273 -0.05 -3.42 12.85
N PRO A 274 -0.34 -2.48 13.76
CA PRO A 274 -1.59 -2.44 14.50
C PRO A 274 -2.70 -2.04 13.52
N VAL A 275 -3.67 -2.92 13.30
CA VAL A 275 -4.79 -2.67 12.39
C VAL A 275 -6.09 -2.73 13.16
N TRP A 276 -6.85 -1.63 13.09
CA TRP A 276 -8.22 -1.59 13.58
C TRP A 276 -9.17 -2.07 12.49
N PHE A 277 -9.85 -3.17 12.77
CA PHE A 277 -10.94 -3.73 11.97
C PHE A 277 -12.24 -3.16 12.50
N MET A 278 -12.86 -2.27 11.73
CA MET A 278 -14.17 -1.72 12.03
C MET A 278 -15.20 -2.32 11.07
N GLU A 279 -16.11 -3.10 11.61
CA GLU A 279 -17.25 -3.67 10.88
C GLU A 279 -18.45 -2.74 11.02
N TYR A 280 -19.25 -2.63 9.96
CA TYR A 280 -20.48 -1.86 9.97
C TYR A 280 -21.48 -2.38 8.94
N ALA A 281 -22.77 -2.16 9.21
CA ALA A 281 -23.83 -2.44 8.25
C ALA A 281 -24.42 -1.14 7.70
N HIS A 282 -24.61 -1.08 6.38
CA HIS A 282 -25.35 0.01 5.75
C HIS A 282 -26.43 -0.57 4.84
N LYS A 283 -27.70 -0.22 5.12
CA LYS A 283 -28.87 -0.76 4.39
C LYS A 283 -28.86 -2.30 4.31
N GLY A 284 -28.52 -2.95 5.42
CA GLY A 284 -28.46 -4.42 5.53
C GLY A 284 -27.24 -5.08 4.90
N LYS A 285 -26.34 -4.34 4.23
CA LYS A 285 -25.08 -4.90 3.71
C LYS A 285 -23.95 -4.71 4.72
N GLN A 286 -23.32 -5.81 5.10
CA GLN A 286 -22.11 -5.82 5.93
C GLN A 286 -20.89 -5.32 5.14
N MET A 287 -20.12 -4.45 5.76
CA MET A 287 -18.94 -3.80 5.20
C MET A 287 -17.88 -3.62 6.29
N PHE A 288 -16.64 -3.33 5.88
CA PHE A 288 -15.54 -3.14 6.81
C PHE A 288 -14.69 -1.92 6.45
N ILE A 289 -13.93 -1.44 7.43
CA ILE A 289 -12.89 -0.42 7.28
C ILE A 289 -11.67 -0.90 8.07
N LEU A 290 -10.50 -0.80 7.44
CA LEU A 290 -9.21 -1.07 8.05
C LEU A 290 -8.48 0.24 8.27
N ILE A 291 -8.07 0.49 9.50
CA ILE A 291 -7.35 1.70 9.88
C ILE A 291 -6.00 1.31 10.46
N ASP A 292 -4.94 1.95 9.98
CA ASP A 292 -3.60 1.83 10.57
C ASP A 292 -3.58 2.51 11.93
N GLY A 293 -3.40 1.73 12.99
CA GLY A 293 -3.28 2.21 14.37
C GLY A 293 -2.05 3.08 14.61
N GLY A 294 -1.04 3.04 13.75
CA GLY A 294 0.16 3.88 13.87
C GLY A 294 -0.01 5.31 13.34
N SER A 295 -0.86 5.49 12.33
CA SER A 295 -1.04 6.78 11.62
C SER A 295 -2.47 7.33 11.65
N GLY A 296 -3.49 6.52 11.95
CA GLY A 296 -4.90 6.91 11.82
C GLY A 296 -5.43 6.88 10.38
N GLN A 297 -4.60 6.51 9.40
CA GLN A 297 -5.03 6.47 8.01
C GLN A 297 -5.83 5.21 7.70
N VAL A 298 -6.89 5.37 6.91
CA VAL A 298 -7.64 4.21 6.37
C VAL A 298 -6.80 3.53 5.30
N MET A 299 -6.50 2.25 5.54
CA MET A 299 -5.67 1.40 4.68
C MET A 299 -6.48 0.82 3.54
N ASN A 300 -7.70 0.40 3.82
CA ASN A 300 -8.66 -0.19 2.89
C ASN A 300 -10.05 -0.14 3.55
N GLY A 301 -11.11 -0.20 2.76
CA GLY A 301 -12.45 -0.43 3.28
C GLY A 301 -13.49 -0.50 2.16
N GLU A 302 -14.65 -1.03 2.50
CA GLU A 302 -15.82 -0.97 1.66
C GLU A 302 -16.65 0.27 1.98
N ARG A 303 -17.29 0.86 0.97
CA ARG A 303 -18.23 1.98 1.15
C ARG A 303 -19.39 1.92 0.15
N PRO A 304 -20.60 2.35 0.53
CA PRO A 304 -21.75 2.41 -0.38
C PRO A 304 -21.47 3.27 -1.62
N ALA A 305 -21.82 2.79 -2.82
CA ALA A 305 -21.58 3.52 -4.07
C ALA A 305 -22.25 4.90 -4.10
N PHE A 306 -23.50 4.97 -3.60
CA PHE A 306 -24.30 6.18 -3.49
C PHE A 306 -25.04 6.20 -2.15
N ALA A 307 -24.98 7.34 -1.46
CA ALA A 307 -25.79 7.61 -0.28
C ALA A 307 -26.31 9.05 -0.39
N LEU A 308 -27.35 9.20 -1.20
CA LEU A 308 -28.11 10.42 -1.33
C LEU A 308 -29.49 10.19 -0.69
N TRP A 309 -29.80 11.05 0.29
CA TRP A 309 -31.01 11.15 1.12
C TRP A 309 -31.45 9.90 1.88
#